data_AF-A0A6B3FUG1-F1
#
_entry.id   AF-A0A6B3FUG1-F1
#
_cell.length_a   1.000
_cell.length_b   1.000
_cell.length_c   1.000
_cell.angle_alpha   90.00
_cell.angle_beta   90.00
_cell.angle_gamma   90.00
#
_symmetry.space_group_name_H-M   'P 1'
#
loop_
_entity.id
_entity.type
_entity.pdbx_description
1 polymer ?
#
loop_
_entity_poly.entity_id
_entity_poly.type
_entity_poly.pdbx_seq_one_letter_code
_entity_poly.pdbx_strand_id
1 'polypeptide(L)'
;GFAPGAFRATLLPSGATLSAPAPLPAPPVGPVGRYLYEPDGAVIRAHLVADLVERCGGRLVDETIAYITSDEPYSSPYVAGYEITDELPFNMKRLKALLRERQVGVLTVKKRGSAVEPE
;
A
#
# COMPACT_ATOMS: atom_id res chain seq x y z
N GLY A 1 22.90 19.73 -0.88
CA GLY A 1 23.55 18.69 -0.07
C GLY A 1 22.48 17.92 0.70
N PHE A 2 22.74 16.65 1.02
CA PHE A 2 21.87 15.86 1.89
C PHE A 2 22.28 16.07 3.36
N ALA A 3 21.33 16.33 4.25
CA ALA A 3 21.62 16.42 5.67
C ALA A 3 21.85 15.00 6.23
N PRO A 4 22.94 14.73 6.97
CA PRO A 4 23.13 13.45 7.65
C PRO A 4 21.92 13.12 8.53
N GLY A 5 21.43 11.88 8.45
CA GLY A 5 20.24 11.43 9.20
C GLY A 5 18.89 11.74 8.55
N ALA A 6 18.87 12.42 7.40
CA ALA A 6 17.64 12.58 6.62
C ALA A 6 17.27 11.26 5.90
N PHE A 7 16.01 11.15 5.50
CA PHE A 7 15.44 10.04 4.74
C PHE A 7 14.87 10.59 3.44
N ARG A 8 15.07 9.89 2.32
CA ARG A 8 14.58 10.34 1.01
C ARG A 8 14.21 9.18 0.09
N ALA A 9 13.04 9.27 -0.53
CA ALA A 9 12.62 8.47 -1.66
C ALA A 9 12.56 9.33 -2.91
N THR A 10 13.12 8.87 -4.02
CA THR A 10 12.97 9.50 -5.34
C THR A 10 12.41 8.46 -6.31
N LEU A 11 11.27 8.76 -6.91
CA LEU A 11 10.62 7.89 -7.89
C LEU A 11 11.19 8.15 -9.28
N LEU A 12 11.40 7.09 -10.02
CA LEU A 12 11.87 7.14 -11.41
C LEU A 12 10.78 6.59 -12.33
N PRO A 13 10.62 7.15 -13.55
CA PRO A 13 11.42 8.25 -14.12
C PRO A 13 10.94 9.66 -13.75
N SER A 14 9.88 9.80 -12.94
CA SER A 14 9.23 11.10 -12.68
C SER A 14 10.08 12.13 -11.94
N GLY A 15 11.07 11.69 -11.16
CA GLY A 15 11.89 12.55 -10.30
C GLY A 15 11.17 13.03 -9.03
N ALA A 16 9.92 12.59 -8.79
CA ALA A 16 9.17 12.96 -7.60
C ALA A 16 9.92 12.53 -6.33
N THR A 17 10.09 13.45 -5.39
CA THR A 17 10.92 13.23 -4.19
C THR A 17 10.13 13.47 -2.91
N LEU A 18 10.15 12.48 -2.02
CA LEU A 18 9.64 12.56 -0.67
C LEU A 18 10.81 12.50 0.32
N SER A 19 10.79 13.31 1.39
CA SER A 19 11.86 13.30 2.37
C SER A 19 11.42 13.72 3.76
N ALA A 20 12.07 13.15 4.77
CA ALA A 20 11.93 13.54 6.18
C ALA A 20 13.31 13.89 6.77
N PRO A 21 13.40 14.90 7.66
CA PRO A 21 14.66 15.30 8.28
C PRO A 21 15.15 14.33 9.37
N ALA A 22 14.26 13.45 9.85
CA ALA A 22 14.50 12.49 10.93
C ALA A 22 13.59 11.27 10.74
N PRO A 23 13.82 10.17 11.47
CA PRO A 23 12.90 9.02 11.47
C PRO A 23 11.49 9.44 11.88
N LEU A 24 10.49 8.84 11.24
CA LEU A 24 9.08 9.08 11.54
C LEU A 24 8.58 8.09 12.59
N PRO A 25 7.60 8.47 13.43
CA PRO A 25 6.98 7.53 14.36
C PRO A 25 6.26 6.41 13.61
N ALA A 26 6.09 5.27 14.29
CA ALA A 26 5.34 4.15 13.74
C ALA A 26 3.88 4.58 13.45
N PRO A 27 3.37 4.36 12.23
CA PRO A 27 1.99 4.69 11.90
C PRO A 27 1.01 3.76 12.61
N PRO A 28 -0.25 4.18 12.82
CA PRO A 28 -1.26 3.31 13.41
C PRO A 28 -1.55 2.11 12.50
N VAL A 29 -1.86 0.98 13.11
CA VAL A 29 -2.35 -0.24 12.44
C VAL A 29 -3.83 -0.40 12.77
N GLY A 30 -4.64 -0.84 11.80
CA GLY A 30 -6.05 -1.08 12.08
C GLY A 30 -6.81 -1.72 10.93
N PRO A 31 -8.14 -1.81 11.03
CA PRO A 31 -8.97 -2.49 10.04
C PRO A 31 -8.88 -1.82 8.66
N VAL A 32 -9.07 -2.65 7.63
CA VAL A 32 -9.12 -2.23 6.24
C VAL A 32 -10.26 -1.24 6.02
N GLY A 33 -9.95 -0.10 5.40
CA GLY A 33 -10.91 0.92 4.97
C GLY A 33 -11.41 0.68 3.54
N ARG A 34 -11.95 1.73 2.91
CA ARG A 34 -12.50 1.65 1.54
C ARG A 34 -11.42 1.59 0.45
N TYR A 35 -10.25 2.15 0.72
CA TYR A 35 -9.15 2.23 -0.25
C TYR A 35 -7.90 1.54 0.28
N LEU A 36 -7.18 0.88 -0.63
CA LEU A 36 -5.88 0.26 -0.40
C LEU A 36 -4.82 1.00 -1.21
N TYR A 37 -3.67 1.27 -0.61
CA TYR A 37 -2.52 1.85 -1.29
C TYR A 37 -1.30 0.96 -1.13
N GLU A 38 -0.67 0.66 -2.27
CA GLU A 38 0.64 0.04 -2.34
C GLU A 38 1.70 1.15 -2.49
N PRO A 39 2.53 1.40 -1.47
CA PRO A 39 3.59 2.40 -1.58
C PRO A 39 4.67 1.97 -2.56
N ASP A 40 5.28 2.95 -3.22
CA ASP A 40 6.46 2.71 -4.06
C ASP A 40 7.60 2.11 -3.24
N GLY A 41 8.37 1.20 -3.85
CA GLY A 41 9.47 0.53 -3.17
C GLY A 41 10.55 1.48 -2.64
N ALA A 42 10.75 2.65 -3.26
CA ALA A 42 11.66 3.67 -2.74
C ALA A 42 11.14 4.30 -1.44
N VAL A 43 9.82 4.50 -1.30
CA VAL A 43 9.20 5.00 -0.06
C VAL A 43 9.37 3.99 1.07
N ILE A 44 9.13 2.71 0.78
CA ILE A 44 9.30 1.62 1.74
C ILE A 44 10.76 1.57 2.22
N ARG A 45 11.73 1.55 1.29
CA ARG A 45 13.16 1.51 1.62
C ARG A 45 13.66 2.76 2.32
N ALA A 46 13.03 3.91 2.10
CA ALA A 46 13.36 5.15 2.77
C ALA A 46 12.67 5.30 4.14
N HIS A 47 11.89 4.32 4.61
CA HIS A 47 11.12 4.41 5.86
C HIS A 47 10.15 5.61 5.90
N LEU A 48 9.60 5.99 4.74
CA LEU A 48 8.70 7.15 4.60
C LEU A 48 7.22 6.77 4.49
N VAL A 49 6.87 5.51 4.75
CA VAL A 49 5.48 5.02 4.72
C VAL A 49 4.61 5.79 5.73
N ALA A 50 5.15 6.11 6.91
CA ALA A 50 4.42 6.84 7.94
C ALA A 50 3.94 8.24 7.48
N ASP A 51 4.74 8.94 6.67
CA ASP A 51 4.36 10.24 6.12
C ASP A 51 3.19 10.10 5.12
N LEU A 52 3.15 9.02 4.33
CA LEU A 52 2.01 8.77 3.46
C LEU A 52 0.73 8.40 4.22
N VAL A 53 0.86 7.63 5.31
CA VAL A 53 -0.25 7.30 6.21
C VAL A 53 -0.87 8.58 6.78
N GLU A 54 -0.03 9.51 7.24
CA GLU A 54 -0.49 10.81 7.75
C GLU A 54 -1.21 11.63 6.67
N ARG A 55 -0.61 11.74 5.47
CA ARG A 55 -1.19 12.52 4.36
C ARG A 55 -2.54 12.00 3.89
N CYS A 56 -2.77 10.69 3.92
CA CYS A 56 -4.04 10.10 3.52
C CYS A 56 -5.03 9.93 4.69
N GLY A 57 -4.70 10.42 5.90
CA GLY A 57 -5.52 10.20 7.10
C GLY A 57 -5.78 8.72 7.39
N GLY A 58 -4.82 7.87 7.05
CA GLY A 58 -5.01 6.42 6.99
C GLY A 58 -4.37 5.66 8.14
N ARG A 59 -4.15 4.38 7.88
CA ARG A 59 -3.49 3.40 8.77
C ARG A 59 -2.81 2.31 7.95
N LEU A 60 -1.92 1.56 8.57
CA LEU A 60 -1.42 0.31 7.99
C LEU A 60 -2.45 -0.79 8.14
N VAL A 61 -2.51 -1.68 7.15
CA VAL A 61 -3.29 -2.92 7.23
C VAL A 61 -2.65 -3.90 8.22
N ASP A 62 -1.32 -4.00 8.19
CA ASP A 62 -0.53 -4.81 9.10
C ASP A 62 0.90 -4.23 9.17
N GLU A 63 1.57 -4.41 10.30
CA GLU A 63 2.89 -3.83 10.58
C GLU A 63 4.00 -4.33 9.65
N THR A 64 3.83 -5.51 9.04
CA THR A 64 4.87 -6.19 8.25
C THR A 64 4.72 -6.04 6.74
N ILE A 65 3.53 -5.68 6.24
CA ILE A 65 3.23 -5.72 4.80
C ILE A 65 3.14 -4.36 4.11
N ALA A 66 3.38 -3.27 4.84
CA ALA A 66 3.48 -1.88 4.37
C ALA A 66 2.28 -1.33 3.56
N TYR A 67 1.19 -2.08 3.40
CA TYR A 67 -0.02 -1.58 2.78
C TYR A 67 -0.70 -0.55 3.67
N ILE A 68 -1.07 0.56 3.05
CA ILE A 68 -1.79 1.67 3.68
C ILE A 68 -3.26 1.54 3.28
N THR A 69 -4.16 1.93 4.18
CA THR A 69 -5.60 2.00 3.90
C THR A 69 -6.21 3.29 4.45
N SER A 70 -7.25 3.78 3.78
CA SER A 70 -8.03 4.95 4.21
C SER A 70 -9.50 4.79 3.83
N ASP A 71 -10.34 5.63 4.44
CA ASP A 71 -11.79 5.64 4.18
C ASP A 71 -12.16 6.57 3.01
N GLU A 72 -11.35 7.60 2.76
CA GLU A 72 -11.49 8.54 1.63
C GLU A 72 -10.38 8.34 0.58
N PRO A 73 -10.65 8.62 -0.70
CA PRO A 73 -9.66 8.45 -1.77
C PRO A 73 -8.50 9.43 -1.64
N TYR A 74 -7.29 8.94 -1.80
CA TYR A 74 -6.06 9.72 -1.80
C TYR A 74 -5.26 9.47 -3.09
N SER A 75 -4.83 10.53 -3.75
CA SER A 75 -4.01 10.46 -4.97
C SER A 75 -2.61 10.97 -4.68
N SER A 76 -1.62 10.17 -5.06
CA SER A 76 -0.22 10.53 -4.87
C SER A 76 0.65 9.74 -5.84
N PRO A 77 1.74 10.33 -6.39
CA PRO A 77 2.69 9.60 -7.20
C PRO A 77 3.43 8.51 -6.41
N TYR A 78 3.43 8.59 -5.07
CA TYR A 78 4.17 7.71 -4.18
C TYR A 78 3.45 6.38 -3.87
N VAL A 79 2.23 6.20 -4.38
CA VAL A 79 1.43 4.99 -4.17
C VAL A 79 0.67 4.60 -5.42
N ALA A 80 0.40 3.31 -5.58
CA ALA A 80 -0.69 2.83 -6.40
C ALA A 80 -1.94 2.64 -5.53
N GLY A 81 -3.03 3.34 -5.86
CA GLY A 81 -4.29 3.29 -5.13
C GLY A 81 -5.33 2.38 -5.80
N TYR A 82 -6.08 1.65 -4.97
CA TYR A 82 -7.14 0.75 -5.39
C TYR A 82 -8.37 0.96 -4.49
N GLU A 83 -9.56 1.05 -5.07
CA GLU A 83 -10.81 0.95 -4.31
C GLU A 83 -11.11 -0.53 -4.04
N ILE A 84 -11.47 -0.85 -2.80
CA ILE A 84 -11.83 -2.21 -2.40
C ILE A 84 -13.31 -2.41 -2.67
N THR A 85 -13.63 -3.42 -3.49
CA THR A 85 -15.03 -3.80 -3.76
C THR A 85 -15.54 -4.88 -2.81
N ASP A 86 -14.66 -5.78 -2.37
CA ASP A 86 -15.00 -6.94 -1.55
C ASP A 86 -13.84 -7.31 -0.63
N GLU A 87 -14.14 -7.61 0.64
CA GLU A 87 -13.24 -8.27 1.58
C GLU A 87 -13.72 -9.70 1.82
N LEU A 88 -12.86 -10.68 1.58
CA LEU A 88 -13.23 -12.09 1.64
C LEU A 88 -12.27 -12.84 2.56
N PRO A 89 -12.77 -13.75 3.42
CA PRO A 89 -11.92 -14.76 4.04
C PRO A 89 -11.16 -15.53 2.98
N PHE A 90 -9.88 -15.83 3.23
CA PHE A 90 -9.02 -16.53 2.27
C PHE A 90 -9.61 -17.89 1.88
N ASN A 91 -10.17 -17.97 0.69
CA ASN A 91 -10.77 -19.18 0.14
C ASN A 91 -10.75 -19.13 -1.39
N MET A 92 -9.87 -19.94 -1.99
CA MET A 92 -9.68 -19.96 -3.45
C MET A 92 -10.94 -20.34 -4.22
N LYS A 93 -11.81 -21.20 -3.66
CA LYS A 93 -13.06 -21.59 -4.32
C LYS A 93 -14.04 -20.42 -4.37
N ARG A 94 -14.17 -19.66 -3.27
CA ARG A 94 -15.02 -18.46 -3.22
C ARG A 94 -14.48 -17.36 -4.14
N LEU A 95 -13.16 -17.14 -4.15
CA LEU A 95 -12.53 -16.16 -5.04
C LEU A 95 -12.79 -16.50 -6.53
N LYS A 96 -12.54 -17.74 -6.95
CA LYS A 96 -12.78 -18.19 -8.33
C LYS A 96 -14.27 -18.06 -8.72
N ALA A 97 -15.19 -18.38 -7.81
CA ALA A 97 -16.62 -18.23 -8.06
C ALA A 97 -17.02 -16.76 -8.30
N LEU A 98 -16.55 -15.85 -7.43
CA LEU A 98 -16.83 -14.41 -7.55
C LEU A 98 -16.27 -13.83 -8.86
N LEU A 99 -15.03 -14.16 -9.20
CA LEU A 99 -14.40 -13.67 -10.44
C LEU A 99 -15.17 -14.14 -11.70
N ARG A 100 -15.66 -15.38 -11.70
CA ARG A 100 -16.48 -15.92 -12.80
C ARG A 100 -17.84 -15.21 -12.89
N GLU A 101 -18.50 -14.98 -11.76
CA GLU A 101 -19.78 -14.26 -11.70
C GLU A 101 -19.62 -12.83 -12.23
N ARG A 102 -18.51 -12.16 -11.90
CA ARG A 102 -18.16 -10.83 -12.40
C ARG A 102 -17.56 -10.82 -13.82
N GLN A 103 -17.48 -11.97 -14.49
CA GLN A 103 -16.92 -12.11 -15.84
C GLN A 103 -15.49 -11.54 -15.98
N VAL A 104 -14.68 -11.62 -14.92
CA VAL A 104 -13.28 -11.16 -14.93
C VAL A 104 -12.43 -12.16 -15.70
N GLY A 105 -11.87 -11.73 -16.83
CA GLY A 105 -11.03 -12.56 -17.70
C GLY A 105 -9.54 -12.57 -17.33
N VAL A 106 -8.95 -11.39 -17.13
CA VAL A 106 -7.53 -11.22 -16.79
C VAL A 106 -7.44 -10.44 -15.49
N LEU A 107 -6.58 -10.90 -14.58
CA LEU A 107 -6.38 -10.28 -13.28
C LEU A 107 -4.90 -10.28 -12.89
N THR A 108 -4.51 -9.34 -12.05
CA THR A 108 -3.21 -9.33 -11.40
C THR A 108 -3.37 -9.77 -9.96
N VAL A 109 -2.75 -10.90 -9.60
CA VAL A 109 -2.70 -11.35 -8.20
C VAL A 109 -1.54 -10.67 -7.50
N LYS A 110 -1.82 -9.91 -6.44
CA LYS A 110 -0.81 -9.37 -5.52
C LYS A 110 -0.89 -10.14 -4.21
N LYS A 111 0.27 -10.60 -3.73
CA LYS A 111 0.43 -11.36 -2.49
C LYS A 111 1.36 -10.60 -1.54
N ARG A 112 0.94 -10.49 -0.27
CA ARG A 112 1.75 -10.01 0.86
C ARG A 112 1.36 -10.80 2.11
N GLY A 113 2.33 -11.12 2.97
CA GLY A 113 2.09 -11.78 4.26
C GLY A 113 1.45 -13.18 4.20
N SER A 114 1.36 -13.81 3.02
CA SER A 114 0.76 -15.14 2.84
C SER A 114 1.82 -16.18 2.49
N ALA A 115 1.63 -17.43 2.91
CA ALA A 115 2.51 -18.55 2.58
C ALA A 115 2.18 -19.23 1.22
N VAL A 116 1.05 -18.88 0.58
CA VAL A 116 0.54 -19.60 -0.62
C VAL A 116 1.02 -18.96 -1.92
N GLU A 117 1.73 -19.69 -2.78
CA GLU A 117 2.15 -19.17 -4.11
C GLU A 117 0.97 -19.10 -5.10
N PRO A 118 0.86 -18.05 -5.93
CA PRO A 118 -0.16 -17.98 -6.97
C PRO A 118 0.22 -18.86 -8.18
N GLU A 119 -0.64 -19.81 -8.52
CA GLU A 119 -0.62 -20.59 -9.78
C GLU A 119 -1.49 -19.96 -10.86
#